data_AF-A0A7W1B7A6-F1
#
_entry.id   AF-A0A7W1B7A6-F1
#
_cell.length_a   1.000
_cell.length_b   1.000
_cell.length_c   1.000
_cell.angle_alpha   90.00
_cell.angle_beta   90.00
_cell.angle_gamma   90.00
#
_symmetry.space_group_name_H-M   'P 1'
#
loop_
_entity.id
_entity.type
_entity.pdbx_description
1 polymer ?
#
loop_
_entity_poly.entity_id
_entity_poly.type
_entity_poly.pdbx_seq_one_letter_code
_entity_poly.pdbx_strand_id
1 'polypeptide(L)'
;DLAVIRRRASAGACVMGLRFTGDRLVPDARFARLRAELGDNFLAIEIDSLPGNSHGISRLAHSVLTEDFVDEPDHPTRRAADAVIAFYRRQLLPA
;
A
#
# COMPACT_ATOMS: atom_id res chain seq x y z
N ASP A 1 6.18 12.05 -13.25
CA ASP A 1 6.03 10.94 -14.21
C ASP A 1 6.80 9.69 -13.74
N LEU A 2 6.37 8.50 -14.14
CA LEU A 2 6.92 7.18 -13.80
C LEU A 2 8.43 7.07 -14.08
N ALA A 3 8.93 7.70 -15.14
CA ALA A 3 10.36 7.74 -15.45
C ALA A 3 11.19 8.33 -14.28
N VAL A 4 10.67 9.37 -13.61
CA VAL A 4 11.32 9.98 -12.44
C VAL A 4 11.29 9.01 -11.25
N ILE A 5 10.17 8.31 -11.05
CA ILE A 5 10.01 7.33 -9.97
C ILE A 5 11.01 6.18 -10.18
N ARG A 6 11.08 5.62 -11.39
CA ARG A 6 12.06 4.57 -11.74
C ARG A 6 13.49 5.01 -11.47
N ARG A 7 13.88 6.20 -11.92
CA ARG A 7 15.23 6.73 -11.68
C ARG A 7 15.55 6.84 -10.20
N ARG A 8 14.61 7.33 -9.38
CA ARG A 8 14.79 7.43 -7.92
C ARG A 8 14.86 6.05 -7.28
N ALA A 9 14.03 5.11 -7.73
CA ALA A 9 14.04 3.74 -7.24
C ALA A 9 15.34 3.02 -7.54
N SER A 10 15.86 3.14 -8.77
CA SER A 10 17.18 2.63 -9.13
C SER A 10 18.33 3.29 -8.37
N ALA A 11 18.11 4.49 -7.81
CA ALA A 11 19.06 5.17 -6.92
C ALA A 11 18.87 4.81 -5.43
N GLY A 12 18.04 3.82 -5.11
CA GLY A 12 17.84 3.29 -3.75
C GLY A 12 16.62 3.83 -3.02
N ALA A 13 15.77 4.64 -3.65
CA ALA A 13 14.51 5.05 -3.02
C ALA A 13 13.47 3.93 -3.07
N CYS A 14 12.78 3.70 -1.96
CA CYS A 14 11.64 2.78 -1.93
C CYS A 14 10.31 3.52 -2.14
N VAL A 15 9.35 2.85 -2.76
CA VAL A 15 7.97 3.32 -2.97
C VAL A 15 7.03 2.35 -2.26
N MET A 16 6.22 2.85 -1.32
CA MET A 16 5.17 2.06 -0.68
C MET A 16 3.81 2.40 -1.28
N GLY A 17 3.06 1.38 -1.69
CA GLY A 17 1.70 1.50 -2.19
C GLY A 17 0.72 0.74 -1.31
N LEU A 18 -0.42 1.35 -1.02
CA LEU A 18 -1.51 0.74 -0.25
C LEU A 18 -2.76 0.69 -1.12
N ARG A 19 -3.51 -0.41 -1.07
CA ARG A 19 -4.83 -0.51 -1.71
C ARG A 19 -5.71 -1.56 -1.04
N PHE A 20 -6.99 -1.51 -1.38
CA PHE A 20 -7.91 -2.63 -1.21
C PHE A 20 -8.00 -3.45 -2.52
N THR A 21 -8.10 -4.78 -2.43
CA THR A 21 -8.11 -5.68 -3.61
C THR A 21 -9.37 -5.54 -4.46
N GLY A 22 -10.50 -5.14 -3.86
CA GLY A 22 -11.77 -4.89 -4.53
C GLY A 22 -11.91 -3.49 -5.15
N ASP A 23 -10.96 -2.59 -4.89
CA ASP A 23 -11.00 -1.18 -5.31
C ASP A 23 -10.95 -1.06 -6.85
N ARG A 24 -11.98 -0.42 -7.42
CA ARG A 24 -12.10 -0.20 -8.86
C ARG A 24 -11.24 0.96 -9.38
N LEU A 25 -10.90 1.92 -8.52
CA LEU A 25 -10.07 3.08 -8.85
C LEU A 25 -8.57 2.71 -8.85
N VAL A 26 -8.21 1.68 -8.09
CA VAL A 26 -6.83 1.16 -8.01
C VAL A 26 -6.81 -0.35 -8.36
N PRO A 27 -7.04 -0.69 -9.63
CA PRO A 27 -7.13 -2.08 -10.06
C PRO A 27 -5.79 -2.82 -9.98
N ASP A 28 -5.86 -4.15 -10.03
CA ASP A 28 -4.68 -5.02 -9.89
C ASP A 28 -3.56 -4.72 -10.88
N ALA A 29 -3.93 -4.46 -12.13
CA ALA A 29 -3.01 -4.08 -13.19
C ALA A 29 -2.13 -2.87 -12.83
N ARG A 30 -2.61 -1.94 -11.99
CA ARG A 30 -1.82 -0.78 -11.55
C ARG A 30 -0.67 -1.20 -10.63
N PHE A 31 -0.94 -2.09 -9.67
CA PHE A 31 0.07 -2.62 -8.77
C PHE A 31 1.00 -3.61 -9.47
N ALA A 32 0.48 -4.44 -10.37
CA ALA A 32 1.28 -5.31 -11.23
C ALA A 32 2.28 -4.52 -12.07
N ARG A 33 1.84 -3.38 -12.65
CA ARG A 33 2.74 -2.48 -13.38
C ARG A 33 3.80 -1.86 -12.49
N LEU A 34 3.44 -1.38 -11.28
CA LEU A 34 4.43 -0.81 -10.35
C LEU A 34 5.48 -1.85 -9.93
N ARG A 35 5.07 -3.10 -9.68
CA ARG A 35 6.00 -4.22 -9.42
C ARG A 35 6.94 -4.45 -10.60
N ALA A 36 6.42 -4.51 -11.82
CA ALA A 36 7.23 -4.73 -13.01
C ALA A 36 8.25 -3.61 -13.25
N GLU A 37 7.89 -2.36 -12.94
CA GLU A 37 8.72 -1.18 -13.22
C GLU A 37 9.74 -0.88 -12.11
N LEU A 38 9.45 -1.26 -10.86
CA LEU A 38 10.23 -0.87 -9.68
C LEU A 38 10.89 -2.05 -8.95
N GLY A 39 10.46 -3.29 -9.24
CA GLY A 39 10.97 -4.49 -8.59
C GLY A 39 10.86 -4.45 -7.07
N ASP A 40 11.91 -4.87 -6.38
CA ASP A 40 11.98 -4.94 -4.92
C ASP A 40 11.87 -3.56 -4.24
N ASN A 41 12.05 -2.47 -4.98
CA ASN A 41 11.86 -1.11 -4.45
C ASN A 41 10.38 -0.74 -4.29
N PHE A 42 9.44 -1.58 -4.75
CA PHE A 42 8.01 -1.37 -4.55
C PHE A 42 7.45 -2.26 -3.43
N LEU A 43 7.14 -1.63 -2.31
CA LEU A 43 6.52 -2.25 -1.15
C LEU A 43 5.00 -2.16 -1.28
N ALA A 44 4.36 -3.24 -1.69
CA ALA A 44 2.91 -3.30 -1.88
C ALA A 44 2.20 -3.83 -0.62
N ILE A 45 1.23 -3.07 -0.13
CA ILE A 45 0.27 -3.51 0.89
C ILE A 45 -1.10 -3.62 0.22
N GLU A 46 -1.63 -4.83 0.15
CA GLU A 46 -2.92 -5.13 -0.45
C GLU A 46 -3.84 -5.73 0.61
N ILE A 47 -4.91 -5.03 0.93
CA ILE A 47 -5.89 -5.44 1.94
C ILE A 47 -7.07 -6.09 1.23
N ASP A 48 -7.44 -7.29 1.66
CA ASP A 48 -8.58 -7.97 1.05
C ASP A 48 -9.90 -7.22 1.32
N SER A 49 -10.60 -6.85 0.25
CA SER A 49 -11.96 -6.29 0.29
C SER A 49 -12.92 -7.00 -0.66
N LEU A 50 -12.57 -8.23 -1.08
CA LEU A 50 -13.48 -9.06 -1.87
C LEU A 50 -14.66 -9.54 -1.03
N PRO A 51 -15.78 -9.94 -1.67
CA PRO A 51 -16.93 -10.48 -0.95
C PRO A 51 -16.54 -11.65 -0.04
N GLY A 52 -16.92 -11.59 1.24
CA GLY A 52 -16.60 -12.62 2.23
C GLY A 52 -15.28 -12.42 2.98
N ASN A 53 -14.58 -11.30 2.80
CA ASN A 53 -13.37 -11.00 3.58
C ASN A 53 -13.66 -10.97 5.10
N SER A 54 -12.66 -11.36 5.89
CA SER A 54 -12.80 -11.57 7.35
C SER A 54 -13.11 -10.31 8.16
N HIS A 55 -12.92 -9.12 7.59
CA HIS A 55 -13.07 -7.84 8.27
C HIS A 55 -14.30 -7.04 7.79
N GLY A 56 -15.15 -7.64 6.94
CA GLY A 56 -16.35 -6.96 6.43
C GLY A 56 -16.05 -5.69 5.61
N ILE A 57 -14.84 -5.57 5.06
CA ILE A 57 -14.40 -4.39 4.31
C ILE A 57 -15.20 -4.29 3.02
N SER A 58 -15.79 -3.12 2.78
CA SER A 58 -16.59 -2.85 1.59
C SER A 58 -15.76 -2.96 0.31
N ARG A 59 -16.35 -3.51 -0.75
CA ARG A 59 -15.74 -3.49 -2.09
C ARG A 59 -15.59 -2.05 -2.64
N LEU A 60 -16.31 -1.09 -2.05
CA LEU A 60 -16.21 0.33 -2.40
C LEU A 60 -15.11 1.08 -1.62
N ALA A 61 -14.45 0.41 -0.67
CA ALA A 61 -13.37 1.01 0.10
C ALA A 61 -12.21 1.42 -0.82
N HIS A 62 -11.60 2.56 -0.53
CA HIS A 62 -10.57 3.20 -1.33
C HIS A 62 -9.48 3.85 -0.46
N SER A 63 -9.88 4.48 0.64
CA SER A 63 -9.09 5.39 1.46
C SER A 63 -8.51 4.67 2.69
N VAL A 64 -7.49 3.81 2.47
CA VAL A 64 -6.91 2.90 3.49
C VAL A 64 -6.54 3.58 4.82
N LEU A 65 -6.02 4.80 4.77
CA LEU A 65 -5.49 5.52 5.94
C LEU A 65 -6.41 6.64 6.44
N THR A 66 -7.60 6.80 5.87
CA THR A 66 -8.54 7.86 6.23
C THR A 66 -9.97 7.34 6.31
N GLU A 67 -10.79 7.48 5.27
CA GLU A 67 -12.24 7.20 5.35
C GLU A 67 -12.56 5.74 5.67
N ASP A 68 -11.74 4.80 5.16
CA ASP A 68 -11.93 3.36 5.38
C ASP A 68 -11.02 2.82 6.49
N PHE A 69 -10.37 3.70 7.26
CA PHE A 69 -9.46 3.31 8.32
C PHE A 69 -10.23 2.92 9.59
N VAL A 70 -9.92 1.72 10.11
CA VAL A 70 -10.40 1.25 11.41
C VAL A 70 -9.22 1.15 12.37
N ASP A 71 -9.35 1.82 13.53
CA ASP A 71 -8.33 1.86 14.58
C ASP A 71 -8.55 0.78 15.66
N GLU A 72 -8.52 -0.48 15.22
CA GLU A 72 -8.67 -1.64 16.10
C GLU A 72 -7.44 -2.55 16.04
N PRO A 73 -7.06 -3.19 17.16
CA PRO A 73 -6.05 -4.24 17.15
C PRO A 73 -6.38 -5.29 16.09
N ASP A 74 -5.35 -5.74 15.36
CA ASP A 74 -5.46 -6.75 14.31
C ASP A 74 -6.33 -6.39 13.09
N HIS A 75 -6.85 -5.16 12.97
CA HIS A 75 -7.47 -4.71 11.73
C HIS A 75 -6.41 -4.46 10.64
N PRO A 76 -6.62 -4.91 9.39
CA PRO A 76 -5.62 -4.78 8.33
C PRO A 76 -5.26 -3.33 8.00
N THR A 77 -6.19 -2.38 8.10
CA THR A 77 -5.90 -0.95 7.88
C THR A 77 -5.01 -0.39 8.99
N ARG A 78 -5.19 -0.86 10.25
CA ARG A 78 -4.31 -0.49 11.35
C ARG A 78 -2.89 -1.02 11.14
N ARG A 79 -2.75 -2.30 10.76
CA ARG A 79 -1.44 -2.87 10.37
C ARG A 79 -0.81 -2.12 9.20
N ALA A 80 -1.59 -1.67 8.23
CA ALA A 80 -1.10 -0.90 7.11
C ALA A 80 -0.58 0.49 7.53
N ALA A 81 -1.27 1.18 8.44
CA ALA A 81 -0.79 2.43 9.03
C ALA A 81 0.51 2.22 9.82
N ASP A 82 0.57 1.18 10.66
CA ASP A 82 1.78 0.84 11.41
C ASP A 82 2.96 0.53 10.46
N ALA A 83 2.71 -0.16 9.34
CA ALA A 83 3.72 -0.44 8.32
C ALA A 83 4.25 0.84 7.64
N VAL A 84 3.39 1.83 7.38
CA VAL A 84 3.78 3.15 6.85
C VAL A 84 4.67 3.90 7.84
N ILE A 85 4.27 3.94 9.11
CA ILE A 85 5.07 4.61 10.14
C ILE A 85 6.42 3.89 10.34
N ALA A 86 6.42 2.55 10.36
CA ALA A 86 7.64 1.77 10.45
C ALA A 86 8.56 1.99 9.23
N PHE A 87 7.98 2.11 8.03
CA PHE A 87 8.73 2.46 6.83
C PHE A 87 9.41 3.82 6.96
N TYR A 88 8.69 4.87 7.35
CA TYR A 88 9.29 6.18 7.54
C TYR A 88 10.36 6.20 8.64
N ARG A 89 10.14 5.49 9.75
CA ARG A 89 11.14 5.36 10.81
C ARG A 89 12.45 4.78 10.28
N ARG A 90 12.40 3.69 9.50
CA ARG A 90 13.59 3.08 8.89
C ARG A 90 14.31 4.02 7.93
N GLN A 91 13.59 4.88 7.20
CA GLN A 91 14.17 5.74 6.18
C GLN A 91 14.69 7.07 6.72
N LEU A 92 14.16 7.56 7.84
CA LEU A 92 14.39 8.92 8.32
C LEU A 92 15.16 8.99 9.64
N LEU A 93 15.18 7.92 10.44
CA LEU A 93 15.93 7.91 11.69
C LEU A 93 17.36 7.41 11.46
N PRO A 94 18.35 7.91 12.24
CA PRO A 94 19.68 7.33 12.27
C PRO A 94 19.64 5.85 12.64
N ALA A 95 20.61 5.09 12.13
CA ALA A 95 20.85 3.70 12.51
C ALA A 95 21.35 3.60 13.96
#